data_AF-A0A067E075-F1
#
_entry.id   AF-A0A067E075-F1
#
_cell.length_a   1.000
_cell.length_b   1.000
_cell.length_c   1.000
_cell.angle_alpha   90.00
_cell.angle_beta   90.00
_cell.angle_gamma   90.00
#
_symmetry.space_group_name_H-M   'P 1'
#
loop_
_entity.id
_entity.type
_entity.pdbx_description
1 polymer ?
#
loop_
_entity_poly.entity_id
_entity_poly.type
_entity_poly.pdbx_seq_one_letter_code
_entity_poly.pdbx_strand_id
1 'polypeptide(L)'
;GNFIWQSFDYPTDTLLVGQSLRVGRVTKLVSRLSVKENVDGPHSFVMEPKRLAFYYKSSSAPRPILYYTFPISYNGLKSLTLKSSPGKMHELTLVDSSGDNGFIFDRPKYDSTISFLRLGIDGNLRVFTYSQEVDWLPEEERFTLFGKDFRGSNARNWDSECQMPERCGKLGVCEDNQCVACPTEKGLIGWSNKCEPAQANFCGTKHFHYYKLESVRHYMCTYNFYDGIGDITIEDCGKRCSSNCRCVGYFYDTSVSRCWIAFDLKTLTKEPDSPIVGFIKVSNK
;
A
#
# COMPACT_ATOMS: atom_id res chain seq x y z
N GLY A 1 -1.43 35.28 20.64
CA GLY A 1 -2.63 35.13 19.78
C GLY A 1 -2.79 33.67 19.40
N ASN A 2 -4.01 33.17 19.28
CA ASN A 2 -4.28 31.78 18.90
C ASN A 2 -4.57 31.70 17.40
N PHE A 3 -4.01 30.70 16.71
CA PHE A 3 -4.34 30.44 15.31
C PHE A 3 -5.76 29.89 15.18
N ILE A 4 -6.61 30.56 14.39
CA ILE A 4 -7.99 30.11 14.11
C ILE A 4 -8.00 29.07 12.99
N TRP A 5 -7.09 29.19 12.03
CA TRP A 5 -6.92 28.26 10.91
C TRP A 5 -5.46 28.30 10.43
N GLN A 6 -4.96 27.16 9.94
CA GLN A 6 -3.68 27.07 9.24
C GLN A 6 -3.70 25.91 8.23
N SER A 7 -3.01 26.08 7.09
CA SER A 7 -2.88 25.04 6.07
C SER A 7 -2.17 23.78 6.59
N PHE A 8 -1.29 23.93 7.57
CA PHE A 8 -0.58 22.82 8.22
C PHE A 8 -1.52 21.80 8.86
N ASP A 9 -2.76 22.19 9.16
CA ASP A 9 -3.79 21.32 9.73
C ASP A 9 -4.54 20.48 8.69
N TYR A 10 -4.34 20.77 7.40
CA TYR A 10 -5.05 20.18 6.27
C TYR A 10 -4.08 19.76 5.16
N PRO A 11 -3.11 18.85 5.44
CA PRO A 11 -2.24 18.30 4.40
C PRO A 11 -3.04 17.52 3.36
N THR A 12 -2.48 17.45 2.15
CA THR A 12 -3.01 16.67 1.02
C THR A 12 -2.25 15.34 0.87
N ASP A 13 -1.33 15.25 -0.09
CA ASP A 13 -0.44 14.11 -0.32
C ASP A 13 0.93 14.30 0.35
N THR A 14 1.18 15.47 0.94
CA THR A 14 2.50 15.94 1.37
C THR A 14 2.50 16.42 2.82
N LEU A 15 3.57 16.09 3.56
CA LEU A 15 3.88 16.57 4.90
C LEU A 15 5.25 17.27 4.88
N LEU A 16 5.30 18.55 5.25
CA LEU A 16 6.53 19.34 5.31
C LEU A 16 7.29 19.12 6.64
N VAL A 17 8.59 19.42 6.67
CA VAL A 17 9.35 19.45 7.93
C VAL A 17 8.67 20.42 8.92
N GLY A 18 8.46 19.95 10.15
CA GLY A 18 7.75 20.66 11.21
C GLY A 18 6.22 20.48 11.19
N GLN A 19 5.65 19.92 10.12
CA GLN A 19 4.23 19.64 10.02
C GLN A 19 3.88 18.28 10.65
N SER A 20 2.67 18.17 11.19
CA SER A 20 2.19 16.96 11.86
C SER A 20 0.83 16.51 11.35
N LEU A 21 0.65 15.19 11.22
CA LEU A 21 -0.67 14.55 11.31
C LEU A 21 -1.08 14.54 12.79
N ARG A 22 -2.33 14.85 13.12
CA ARG A 22 -2.78 14.96 14.53
C ARG A 22 -4.25 14.67 14.75
N VAL A 23 -4.55 13.98 15.85
CA VAL A 23 -5.92 13.72 16.30
C VAL A 23 -6.63 15.05 16.57
N GLY A 24 -7.88 15.17 16.14
CA GLY A 24 -8.66 16.42 16.21
C GLY A 24 -8.41 17.40 15.05
N ARG A 25 -7.57 17.00 14.08
CA ARG A 25 -7.42 17.63 12.75
C ARG A 25 -7.39 16.52 11.70
N VAL A 26 -6.46 16.58 10.75
CA VAL A 26 -6.21 15.53 9.75
C VAL A 26 -5.21 14.51 10.27
N THR A 27 -5.53 13.23 10.08
CA THR A 27 -4.72 12.08 10.51
C THR A 27 -4.20 11.25 9.34
N LYS A 28 -4.28 11.76 8.10
CA LYS A 28 -3.88 11.02 6.91
C LYS A 28 -3.32 11.90 5.82
N LEU A 29 -2.52 11.30 4.93
CA LEU A 29 -2.23 11.81 3.60
C LEU A 29 -3.05 11.01 2.58
N VAL A 30 -3.48 11.66 1.50
CA VAL A 30 -4.18 11.04 0.38
C VAL A 30 -3.42 11.36 -0.89
N SER A 31 -3.10 10.33 -1.69
CA SER A 31 -2.37 10.53 -2.95
C SER A 31 -3.20 11.36 -3.92
N ARG A 32 -2.56 11.98 -4.91
CA ARG A 32 -3.28 12.55 -6.05
C ARG A 32 -3.82 11.44 -6.97
N LEU A 33 -4.87 11.77 -7.73
CA LEU A 33 -5.45 10.86 -8.73
C LEU A 33 -4.50 10.67 -9.93
N SER A 34 -3.90 11.75 -10.41
CA SER A 34 -2.92 11.70 -11.50
C SER A 34 -1.95 12.89 -11.44
N VAL A 35 -0.94 12.89 -12.32
CA VAL A 35 -0.02 14.03 -12.47
C VAL A 35 -0.77 15.31 -12.89
N LYS A 36 -1.86 15.17 -13.66
CA LYS A 36 -2.63 16.29 -14.21
C LYS A 36 -3.78 16.72 -13.30
N GLU A 37 -4.37 15.77 -12.57
CA GLU A 37 -5.56 15.99 -11.76
C GLU A 37 -5.21 16.00 -10.27
N ASN A 38 -5.23 17.20 -9.68
CA ASN A 38 -4.98 17.42 -8.27
C ASN A 38 -6.23 17.18 -7.41
N VAL A 39 -6.79 15.98 -7.52
CA VAL A 39 -7.92 15.49 -6.71
C VAL A 39 -7.51 14.21 -5.99
N ASP A 40 -8.26 13.85 -4.94
CA ASP A 40 -8.00 12.66 -4.13
C ASP A 40 -7.96 11.39 -4.99
N GLY A 41 -6.83 10.70 -4.96
CA GLY A 41 -6.58 9.41 -5.57
C GLY A 41 -6.93 8.23 -4.64
N PRO A 42 -6.57 7.01 -5.04
CA PRO A 42 -7.00 5.81 -4.34
C PRO A 42 -6.13 5.45 -3.12
N HIS A 43 -4.92 6.00 -2.99
CA HIS A 43 -3.99 5.60 -1.93
C HIS A 43 -4.06 6.56 -0.74
N SER A 44 -3.94 6.02 0.47
CA SER A 44 -3.86 6.84 1.68
C SER A 44 -2.88 6.27 2.70
N PHE A 45 -2.18 7.16 3.37
CA PHE A 45 -1.29 6.88 4.50
C PHE A 45 -1.95 7.44 5.76
N VAL A 46 -2.30 6.58 6.72
CA VAL A 46 -3.18 6.90 7.84
C VAL A 46 -2.47 6.68 9.17
N MET A 47 -2.49 7.71 10.01
CA MET A 47 -2.09 7.69 11.40
C MET A 47 -3.26 7.18 12.25
N GLU A 48 -3.21 5.89 12.62
CA GLU A 48 -4.19 5.27 13.51
C GLU A 48 -3.67 5.28 14.95
N PRO A 49 -4.55 5.11 15.96
CA PRO A 49 -4.13 5.14 17.36
C PRO A 49 -3.06 4.10 17.73
N LYS A 50 -2.97 2.99 16.99
CA LYS A 50 -2.05 1.88 17.29
C LYS A 50 -1.03 1.57 16.20
N ARG A 51 -1.16 2.14 15.00
CA ARG A 51 -0.31 1.79 13.85
C ARG A 51 -0.29 2.90 12.81
N LEU A 52 0.63 2.80 11.87
CA LEU A 52 0.66 3.59 10.66
C LEU A 52 0.35 2.69 9.47
N ALA A 53 -0.74 2.99 8.78
CA ALA A 53 -1.39 2.07 7.85
C ALA A 53 -1.50 2.68 6.45
N PHE A 54 -1.39 1.84 5.43
CA PHE A 54 -1.58 2.22 4.04
C PHE A 54 -2.76 1.50 3.44
N TYR A 55 -3.67 2.27 2.87
CA TYR A 55 -4.91 1.77 2.31
C TYR A 55 -5.07 2.09 0.84
N TYR A 56 -5.60 1.12 0.11
CA TYR A 56 -6.08 1.28 -1.25
C TYR A 56 -7.59 1.32 -1.30
N LYS A 57 -8.14 2.41 -1.84
CA LYS A 57 -9.56 2.60 -2.08
C LYS A 57 -9.89 2.19 -3.52
N SER A 58 -10.39 0.97 -3.63
CA SER A 58 -11.01 0.47 -4.86
C SER A 58 -12.38 1.12 -5.09
N SER A 59 -12.72 1.40 -6.35
CA SER A 59 -14.09 1.76 -6.75
C SER A 59 -15.05 0.56 -6.69
N SER A 60 -14.54 -0.66 -6.65
CA SER A 60 -15.28 -1.94 -6.61
C SER A 60 -15.44 -2.51 -5.20
N ALA A 61 -14.57 -2.14 -4.26
CA ALA A 61 -14.64 -2.63 -2.88
C ALA A 61 -15.60 -1.81 -1.99
N PRO A 62 -16.21 -2.42 -0.96
CA PRO A 62 -17.06 -1.71 0.00
C PRO A 62 -16.25 -0.84 0.99
N ARG A 63 -14.96 -1.15 1.18
CA ARG A 63 -14.08 -0.45 2.12
C ARG A 63 -12.64 -0.41 1.58
N PRO A 64 -11.82 0.58 2.00
CA PRO A 64 -10.40 0.58 1.69
C PRO A 64 -9.70 -0.67 2.24
N ILE A 65 -8.73 -1.19 1.49
CA ILE A 65 -8.01 -2.43 1.80
C ILE A 65 -6.61 -2.06 2.30
N LEU A 66 -6.21 -2.56 3.46
CA LEU A 66 -4.84 -2.37 3.96
C LEU A 66 -3.90 -3.16 3.07
N TYR A 67 -2.86 -2.54 2.54
CA TYR A 67 -1.81 -3.26 1.80
C TYR A 67 -0.47 -3.23 2.54
N TYR A 68 -0.30 -2.32 3.50
CA TYR A 68 0.91 -2.27 4.30
C TYR A 68 0.66 -1.59 5.65
N THR A 69 1.38 -2.05 6.67
CA THR A 69 1.50 -1.35 7.95
C THR A 69 2.96 -1.37 8.36
N PHE A 70 3.43 -0.26 8.92
CA PHE A 70 4.76 -0.25 9.51
C PHE A 70 4.85 -1.24 10.68
N PRO A 71 6.01 -1.90 10.90
CA PRO A 71 6.23 -2.85 12.00
C PRO A 71 6.48 -2.11 13.32
N ILE A 72 5.62 -1.16 13.67
CA ILE A 72 5.62 -0.42 14.92
C ILE A 72 4.20 -0.43 15.48
N SER A 73 4.09 -0.52 16.80
CA SER A 73 2.83 -0.41 17.51
C SER A 73 2.88 0.78 18.45
N TYR A 74 1.79 1.54 18.51
CA TYR A 74 1.64 2.68 19.39
C TYR A 74 0.57 2.42 20.45
N ASN A 75 0.72 3.08 21.60
CA ASN A 75 -0.30 3.08 22.64
C ASN A 75 -1.07 4.41 22.63
N GLY A 76 -1.90 4.63 21.59
CA GLY A 76 -2.74 5.82 21.49
C GLY A 76 -2.02 7.02 20.87
N LEU A 77 -1.47 6.84 19.67
CA LEU A 77 -0.78 7.86 18.88
C LEU A 77 -1.65 9.12 18.71
N LYS A 78 -1.11 10.28 19.11
CA LYS A 78 -1.81 11.58 19.07
C LYS A 78 -1.37 12.47 17.92
N SER A 79 -0.07 12.45 17.61
CA SER A 79 0.50 13.20 16.51
C SER A 79 1.70 12.49 15.92
N LEU A 80 1.96 12.74 14.65
CA LEU A 80 3.10 12.22 13.92
C LEU A 80 3.71 13.36 13.10
N THR A 81 4.96 13.71 13.37
CA THR A 81 5.62 14.92 12.85
C THR A 81 6.84 14.56 12.02
N LEU A 82 6.96 15.15 10.83
CA LEU A 82 8.20 15.09 10.06
C LEU A 82 9.20 16.09 10.65
N LYS A 83 10.40 15.63 11.02
CA LYS A 83 11.45 16.48 11.58
C LYS A 83 12.75 16.32 10.80
N SER A 84 13.45 17.43 10.66
CA SER A 84 14.87 17.46 10.32
C SER A 84 15.65 17.88 11.57
N SER A 85 16.76 17.20 11.85
CA SER A 85 17.63 17.51 13.00
C SER A 85 19.05 17.85 12.54
N PRO A 86 19.33 19.09 12.11
CA PRO A 86 20.65 19.50 11.63
C PRO A 86 21.77 19.21 12.65
N GLY A 87 21.51 19.47 13.94
CA GLY A 87 22.47 19.22 15.02
C GLY A 87 22.68 17.74 15.41
N LYS A 88 21.89 16.81 14.85
CA LYS A 88 21.98 15.37 15.13
C LYS A 88 22.13 14.61 13.80
N MET A 89 23.27 14.79 13.14
CA MET A 89 23.60 14.14 11.86
C MET A 89 22.56 14.38 10.76
N HIS A 90 21.93 15.56 10.74
CA HIS A 90 20.89 15.95 9.77
C HIS A 90 19.75 14.92 9.59
N GLU A 91 19.41 14.17 10.66
CA GLU A 91 18.42 13.09 10.62
C GLU A 91 17.05 13.57 10.11
N LEU A 92 16.53 12.88 9.09
CA LEU A 92 15.15 13.00 8.62
C LEU A 92 14.30 11.93 9.29
N THR A 93 13.35 12.36 10.11
CA THR A 93 12.58 11.45 10.96
C THR A 93 11.10 11.71 10.91
N LEU A 94 10.32 10.66 11.14
CA LEU A 94 8.87 10.73 11.36
C LEU A 94 8.58 10.17 12.74
N VAL A 95 8.28 11.06 13.69
CA VAL A 95 8.23 10.74 15.11
C VAL A 95 6.91 11.14 15.74
N ASP A 96 6.55 10.44 16.81
CA ASP A 96 5.38 10.74 17.61
C ASP A 96 5.55 12.03 18.44
N SER A 97 4.57 12.31 19.31
CA SER A 97 4.59 13.46 20.20
C SER A 97 5.71 13.45 21.23
N SER A 98 6.19 12.28 21.69
CA SER A 98 7.32 12.24 22.62
C SER A 98 8.64 12.48 21.91
N GLY A 99 8.71 12.12 20.61
CA GLY A 99 9.92 12.20 19.81
C GLY A 99 10.80 10.95 19.94
N ASP A 100 10.40 9.98 20.77
CA ASP A 100 11.16 8.76 21.03
C ASP A 100 10.73 7.61 20.12
N ASN A 101 9.47 7.60 19.68
CA ASN A 101 8.95 6.54 18.82
C ASN A 101 8.76 7.05 17.39
N GLY A 102 9.43 6.41 16.44
CA GLY A 102 9.32 6.77 15.04
C GLY A 102 10.31 6.08 14.13
N PHE A 103 10.50 6.69 12.96
CA PHE A 103 11.36 6.20 11.90
C PHE A 103 12.42 7.24 11.57
N ILE A 104 13.63 6.76 11.34
CA ILE A 104 14.68 7.52 10.68
C ILE A 104 14.62 7.12 9.22
N PHE A 105 14.18 8.04 8.36
CA PHE A 105 14.12 7.82 6.93
C PHE A 105 15.49 7.91 6.31
N ASP A 106 16.26 8.96 6.59
CA ASP A 106 17.62 9.14 6.07
C ASP A 106 18.48 10.01 6.99
N ARG A 107 19.79 9.98 6.76
CA ARG A 107 20.80 10.87 7.35
C ARG A 107 21.60 11.55 6.25
N PRO A 108 21.04 12.60 5.62
CA PRO A 108 21.78 13.46 4.71
C PRO A 108 23.09 13.98 5.33
N LYS A 109 24.08 14.27 4.48
CA LYS A 109 25.37 14.85 4.90
C LYS A 109 25.34 16.39 4.95
N TYR A 110 24.20 16.97 4.60
CA TYR A 110 23.98 18.41 4.47
C TYR A 110 22.62 18.77 5.08
N ASP A 111 22.29 20.07 5.10
CA ASP A 111 21.04 20.54 5.70
C ASP A 111 19.79 19.96 5.01
N SER A 112 18.96 19.30 5.81
CA SER A 112 17.73 18.64 5.39
C SER A 112 16.47 19.37 5.88
N THR A 113 16.59 20.66 6.23
CA THR A 113 15.45 21.49 6.65
C THR A 113 14.44 21.69 5.53
N ILE A 114 14.89 21.74 4.27
CA ILE A 114 14.02 21.80 3.09
C ILE A 114 13.75 20.37 2.60
N SER A 115 12.93 19.67 3.36
CA SER A 115 12.48 18.32 3.02
C SER A 115 10.97 18.20 3.15
N PHE A 116 10.42 17.23 2.42
CA PHE A 116 9.02 16.86 2.53
C PHE A 116 8.83 15.35 2.34
N LEU A 117 7.84 14.82 3.04
CA LEU A 117 7.34 13.46 2.89
C LEU A 117 6.12 13.51 1.97
N ARG A 118 6.05 12.64 0.96
CA ARG A 118 4.92 12.59 0.03
C ARG A 118 4.45 11.16 -0.19
N LEU A 119 3.13 10.97 -0.17
CA LEU A 119 2.48 9.78 -0.70
C LEU A 119 2.28 9.96 -2.21
N GLY A 120 3.02 9.18 -3.00
CA GLY A 120 2.95 9.22 -4.45
C GLY A 120 1.62 8.73 -5.01
N ILE A 121 1.34 9.08 -6.27
CA ILE A 121 0.18 8.61 -7.03
C ILE A 121 0.14 7.08 -7.18
N ASP A 122 1.31 6.44 -7.05
CA ASP A 122 1.51 5.01 -7.08
C ASP A 122 1.25 4.32 -5.73
N GLY A 123 1.00 5.10 -4.67
CA GLY A 123 0.83 4.59 -3.30
C GLY A 123 2.13 4.35 -2.56
N ASN A 124 3.28 4.81 -3.08
CA ASN A 124 4.56 4.68 -2.39
C ASN A 124 4.88 5.96 -1.58
N LEU A 125 5.45 5.80 -0.39
CA LEU A 125 5.81 6.89 0.50
C LEU A 125 7.28 7.28 0.27
N ARG A 126 7.52 8.55 -0.03
CA ARG A 126 8.85 9.06 -0.37
C ARG A 126 9.24 10.27 0.45
N VAL A 127 10.52 10.41 0.76
CA VAL A 127 11.08 11.65 1.31
C VAL A 127 11.98 12.29 0.27
N PHE A 128 11.71 13.55 -0.01
CA PHE A 128 12.53 14.39 -0.88
C PHE A 128 13.22 15.47 -0.05
N THR A 129 14.44 15.81 -0.44
CA THR A 129 15.22 16.87 0.16
C THR A 129 15.79 17.76 -0.94
N TYR A 130 15.76 19.07 -0.73
CA TYR A 130 16.42 20.03 -1.61
C TYR A 130 17.76 20.45 -1.02
N SER A 131 18.85 20.09 -1.70
CA SER A 131 20.18 20.60 -1.34
C SER A 131 20.30 22.07 -1.73
N GLN A 132 20.70 22.92 -0.79
CA GLN A 132 21.03 24.32 -1.09
C GLN A 132 22.44 24.48 -1.65
N GLU A 133 23.24 23.42 -1.65
CA GLU A 133 24.64 23.43 -2.09
C GLU A 133 24.78 23.23 -3.61
N VAL A 134 23.67 22.91 -4.30
CA VAL A 134 23.65 22.59 -5.73
C VAL A 134 22.61 23.48 -6.44
N ASP A 135 22.98 24.04 -7.59
CA ASP A 135 22.14 24.93 -8.39
C ASP A 135 21.36 24.22 -9.52
N TRP A 136 21.72 22.98 -9.84
CA TRP A 136 21.06 22.15 -10.86
C TRP A 136 20.56 20.81 -10.29
N LEU A 137 19.29 20.48 -10.55
CA LEU A 137 18.59 19.30 -10.02
C LEU A 137 18.78 19.12 -8.50
N PRO A 138 18.44 20.13 -7.67
CA PRO A 138 18.70 20.08 -6.23
C PRO A 138 17.79 19.10 -5.47
N GLU A 139 16.73 18.59 -6.10
CA GLU A 139 15.82 17.62 -5.49
C GLU A 139 16.44 16.22 -5.48
N GLU A 140 16.56 15.65 -4.28
CA GLU A 140 17.02 14.28 -4.08
C GLU A 140 15.95 13.44 -3.38
N GLU A 141 15.61 12.29 -3.95
CA GLU A 141 14.81 11.26 -3.30
C GLU A 141 15.70 10.51 -2.29
N ARG A 142 15.44 10.73 -1.00
CA ARG A 142 16.27 10.20 0.12
C ARG A 142 15.74 8.92 0.75
N PHE A 143 14.45 8.67 0.58
CA PHE A 143 13.79 7.48 1.07
C PHE A 143 12.62 7.14 0.16
N THR A 144 12.46 5.84 -0.10
CA THR A 144 11.30 5.27 -0.79
C THR A 144 10.91 3.99 -0.09
N LEU A 145 9.66 3.92 0.37
CA LEU A 145 9.11 2.72 0.98
C LEU A 145 9.13 1.57 -0.05
N PHE A 146 9.35 0.33 0.39
CA PHE A 146 9.55 -0.85 -0.46
C PHE A 146 10.79 -0.83 -1.37
N GLY A 147 11.52 0.28 -1.43
CA GLY A 147 12.77 0.39 -2.16
C GLY A 147 13.88 -0.44 -1.52
N LYS A 148 14.90 -0.79 -2.32
CA LYS A 148 16.13 -1.39 -1.78
C LYS A 148 16.84 -0.34 -0.92
N ASP A 149 16.87 -0.54 0.39
CA ASP A 149 17.67 0.29 1.28
C ASP A 149 19.15 -0.06 1.05
N PHE A 150 19.88 0.85 0.39
CA PHE A 150 21.29 0.67 0.04
C PHE A 150 22.24 0.76 1.25
N ARG A 151 21.73 0.90 2.48
CA ARG A 151 22.52 1.11 3.71
C ARG A 151 23.09 -0.19 4.34
N GLY A 152 23.29 -1.23 3.55
CA GLY A 152 23.98 -2.46 3.97
C GLY A 152 23.15 -3.36 4.90
N SER A 153 23.82 -4.27 5.61
CA SER A 153 23.22 -5.38 6.36
C SER A 153 22.29 -5.01 7.53
N ASN A 154 22.15 -3.73 7.85
CA ASN A 154 21.23 -3.21 8.88
C ASN A 154 20.00 -2.49 8.29
N ALA A 155 19.82 -2.56 6.97
CA ALA A 155 18.64 -2.04 6.28
C ALA A 155 17.36 -2.61 6.88
N ARG A 156 16.41 -1.73 7.24
CA ARG A 156 15.06 -2.18 7.59
C ARG A 156 14.41 -2.72 6.32
N ASN A 157 14.07 -4.00 6.31
CA ASN A 157 13.32 -4.59 5.20
C ASN A 157 11.87 -4.10 5.27
N TRP A 158 11.53 -3.08 4.50
CA TRP A 158 10.21 -2.44 4.47
C TRP A 158 9.16 -3.22 3.66
N ASP A 159 9.33 -4.54 3.55
CA ASP A 159 8.65 -5.40 2.58
C ASP A 159 9.03 -5.03 1.13
N SER A 160 8.44 -5.74 0.17
CA SER A 160 8.71 -5.61 -1.26
C SER A 160 7.68 -4.72 -1.97
N GLU A 161 8.05 -4.17 -3.13
CA GLU A 161 7.13 -3.43 -4.00
C GLU A 161 5.96 -4.30 -4.47
N CYS A 162 6.09 -5.63 -4.36
CA CYS A 162 5.03 -6.58 -4.67
C CYS A 162 3.81 -6.47 -3.75
N GLN A 163 3.93 -5.85 -2.56
CA GLN A 163 2.77 -5.55 -1.73
C GLN A 163 1.91 -4.40 -2.28
N MET A 164 2.45 -3.57 -3.18
CA MET A 164 1.71 -2.44 -3.71
C MET A 164 0.61 -2.92 -4.67
N PRO A 165 -0.66 -2.54 -4.45
CA PRO A 165 -1.79 -3.03 -5.22
C PRO A 165 -1.61 -2.83 -6.73
N GLU A 166 -1.01 -1.73 -7.17
CA GLU A 166 -0.96 -1.38 -8.58
C GLU A 166 0.40 -1.67 -9.24
N ARG A 167 1.36 -2.26 -8.52
CA ARG A 167 2.73 -2.54 -9.01
C ARG A 167 2.77 -3.26 -10.35
N CYS A 168 1.98 -4.32 -10.52
CA CYS A 168 1.96 -5.12 -11.76
C CYS A 168 0.63 -5.02 -12.52
N GLY A 169 -0.05 -3.89 -12.39
CA GLY A 169 -1.27 -3.58 -13.13
C GLY A 169 -2.54 -4.15 -12.49
N LYS A 170 -3.47 -4.64 -13.31
CA LYS A 170 -4.80 -5.09 -12.85
C LYS A 170 -4.86 -6.57 -12.47
N LEU A 171 -3.93 -7.40 -12.93
CA LEU A 171 -3.77 -8.81 -12.58
C LEU A 171 -2.37 -9.30 -12.98
N GLY A 172 -1.36 -9.08 -12.14
CA GLY A 172 0.03 -9.45 -12.45
C GLY A 172 0.76 -10.10 -11.29
N VAL A 173 1.63 -11.07 -11.57
CA VAL A 173 2.50 -11.71 -10.58
C VAL A 173 3.78 -10.89 -10.45
N CYS A 174 4.15 -10.58 -9.22
CA CYS A 174 5.35 -9.86 -8.84
C CYS A 174 6.30 -10.76 -8.05
N GLU A 175 7.57 -10.74 -8.40
CA GLU A 175 8.67 -11.44 -7.73
C GLU A 175 9.89 -10.51 -7.72
N ASP A 176 10.58 -10.37 -6.60
CA ASP A 176 11.78 -9.53 -6.46
C ASP A 176 11.62 -8.09 -7.01
N ASN A 177 10.47 -7.47 -6.71
CA ASN A 177 10.06 -6.16 -7.20
C ASN A 177 9.89 -6.07 -8.73
N GLN A 178 9.84 -7.19 -9.44
CA GLN A 178 9.65 -7.27 -10.88
C GLN A 178 8.33 -7.94 -11.23
N CYS A 179 7.68 -7.46 -12.30
CA CYS A 179 6.47 -8.06 -12.82
C CYS A 179 6.83 -9.18 -13.78
N VAL A 180 6.60 -10.43 -13.37
CA VAL A 180 7.14 -11.62 -14.02
C VAL A 180 6.12 -12.37 -14.87
N ALA A 181 4.82 -12.31 -14.53
CA ALA A 181 3.80 -13.02 -15.30
C ALA A 181 2.40 -12.39 -15.26
N CYS A 182 1.57 -12.72 -16.25
CA CYS A 182 0.10 -12.62 -16.16
C CYS A 182 -0.49 -14.01 -15.81
N PRO A 183 -1.33 -14.11 -14.78
CA PRO A 183 -2.19 -15.28 -14.55
C PRO A 183 -3.23 -15.50 -15.64
N THR A 184 -3.39 -16.73 -16.09
CA THR A 184 -4.47 -17.16 -17.00
C THR A 184 -5.02 -18.52 -16.57
N GLU A 185 -6.17 -18.92 -17.12
CA GLU A 185 -6.74 -20.26 -16.93
C GLU A 185 -5.77 -21.39 -17.34
N LYS A 186 -4.86 -21.12 -18.27
CA LYS A 186 -3.88 -22.09 -18.78
C LYS A 186 -2.54 -22.03 -18.03
N GLY A 187 -2.46 -21.25 -16.96
CA GLY A 187 -1.24 -20.99 -16.20
C GLY A 187 -0.66 -19.60 -16.45
N LEU A 188 0.61 -19.43 -16.13
CA LEU A 188 1.31 -18.14 -16.20
C LEU A 188 1.86 -17.90 -17.61
N ILE A 189 1.63 -16.70 -18.14
CA ILE A 189 2.26 -16.22 -19.38
C ILE A 189 3.15 -15.02 -19.07
N GLY A 190 4.06 -14.66 -19.99
CA GLY A 190 4.94 -13.51 -19.81
C GLY A 190 4.16 -12.23 -19.50
N TRP A 191 4.69 -11.43 -18.56
CA TRP A 191 4.02 -10.20 -18.14
C TRP A 191 3.93 -9.18 -19.28
N SER A 192 2.84 -8.40 -19.28
CA SER A 192 2.71 -7.20 -20.09
C SER A 192 1.87 -6.16 -19.35
N ASN A 193 1.92 -4.90 -19.78
CA ASN A 193 1.01 -3.87 -19.30
C ASN A 193 -0.48 -4.13 -19.61
N LYS A 194 -0.78 -5.17 -20.41
CA LYS A 194 -2.14 -5.66 -20.71
C LYS A 194 -2.54 -6.84 -19.83
N CYS A 195 -1.78 -7.18 -18.78
CA CYS A 195 -2.21 -8.14 -17.78
C CYS A 195 -3.46 -7.62 -17.07
N GLU A 196 -4.62 -8.03 -17.56
CA GLU A 196 -5.92 -7.63 -17.04
C GLU A 196 -6.81 -8.86 -16.87
N PRO A 197 -7.68 -8.88 -15.84
CA PRO A 197 -8.72 -9.90 -15.77
C PRO A 197 -9.62 -9.82 -17.00
N ALA A 198 -10.15 -10.96 -17.45
CA ALA A 198 -11.21 -10.98 -18.44
C ALA A 198 -12.40 -10.18 -17.88
N GLN A 199 -12.60 -8.96 -18.38
CA GLN A 199 -13.63 -8.06 -17.87
C GLN A 199 -15.01 -8.69 -18.04
N ALA A 200 -15.69 -8.93 -16.94
CA ALA A 200 -17.08 -9.34 -16.95
C ALA A 200 -17.82 -8.69 -15.79
N ASN A 201 -18.90 -7.99 -16.12
CA ASN A 201 -19.93 -7.71 -15.13
C ASN A 201 -20.64 -9.04 -14.85
N PHE A 202 -20.42 -9.61 -13.66
CA PHE A 202 -21.03 -10.88 -13.28
C PHE A 202 -22.45 -10.72 -12.71
N CYS A 203 -23.04 -9.50 -12.74
CA CYS A 203 -24.41 -9.30 -12.28
C CYS A 203 -25.38 -9.93 -13.29
N GLY A 204 -26.22 -10.87 -12.84
CA GLY A 204 -27.26 -11.50 -13.65
C GLY A 204 -26.81 -12.69 -14.51
N THR A 205 -25.53 -13.07 -14.48
CA THR A 205 -25.02 -14.22 -15.24
C THR A 205 -24.57 -15.34 -14.30
N LYS A 206 -25.03 -16.57 -14.57
CA LYS A 206 -24.47 -17.80 -13.97
C LYS A 206 -23.35 -18.40 -14.84
N HIS A 207 -22.98 -17.71 -15.92
CA HIS A 207 -22.00 -18.16 -16.91
C HIS A 207 -20.60 -17.71 -16.54
N PHE A 208 -20.10 -18.22 -15.41
CA PHE A 208 -18.72 -18.05 -15.01
C PHE A 208 -18.20 -19.35 -14.37
N HIS A 209 -16.87 -19.46 -14.31
CA HIS A 209 -16.19 -20.46 -13.52
C HIS A 209 -14.98 -19.82 -12.84
N TYR A 210 -14.33 -20.59 -11.96
CA TYR A 210 -13.09 -20.18 -11.30
C TYR A 210 -11.94 -21.01 -11.84
N TYR A 211 -10.82 -20.35 -12.12
CA TYR A 211 -9.54 -21.06 -12.24
C TYR A 211 -8.72 -20.87 -10.97
N LYS A 212 -8.00 -21.92 -10.59
CA LYS A 212 -7.16 -21.97 -9.40
C LYS A 212 -5.82 -21.30 -9.70
N LEU A 213 -5.32 -20.51 -8.75
CA LEU A 213 -4.02 -19.88 -8.80
C LEU A 213 -3.27 -20.18 -7.51
N GLU A 214 -2.19 -20.93 -7.63
CA GLU A 214 -1.32 -21.36 -6.52
C GLU A 214 -0.03 -20.56 -6.51
N SER A 215 0.74 -20.70 -5.43
CA SER A 215 2.07 -20.08 -5.26
C SER A 215 2.05 -18.55 -5.37
N VAL A 216 0.97 -17.94 -4.92
CA VAL A 216 0.79 -16.49 -4.87
C VAL A 216 0.16 -16.05 -3.56
N ARG A 217 0.38 -14.78 -3.21
CA ARG A 217 -0.28 -14.09 -2.11
C ARG A 217 -0.80 -12.75 -2.60
N HIS A 218 -2.07 -12.48 -2.34
CA HIS A 218 -2.64 -11.15 -2.55
C HIS A 218 -2.39 -10.26 -1.32
N TYR A 219 -2.08 -8.97 -1.52
CA TYR A 219 -1.73 -8.03 -0.43
C TYR A 219 -2.78 -7.97 0.71
N MET A 220 -4.06 -8.15 0.35
CA MET A 220 -5.16 -8.23 1.34
C MET A 220 -4.96 -9.34 2.38
N CYS A 221 -4.28 -10.43 2.03
CA CYS A 221 -4.07 -11.55 2.93
C CYS A 221 -2.87 -11.36 3.88
N THR A 222 -2.02 -10.34 3.66
CA THR A 222 -0.79 -10.13 4.44
C THR A 222 -1.08 -9.47 5.78
N TYR A 223 -1.77 -8.32 5.77
CA TYR A 223 -1.98 -7.50 6.97
C TYR A 223 -3.43 -7.44 7.47
N ASN A 224 -4.36 -8.12 6.77
CA ASN A 224 -5.80 -8.06 7.06
C ASN A 224 -6.34 -9.41 7.56
N PHE A 225 -5.64 -10.06 8.48
CA PHE A 225 -6.08 -11.35 9.03
C PHE A 225 -7.51 -11.27 9.60
N TYR A 226 -7.78 -10.28 10.46
CA TYR A 226 -9.09 -10.11 11.11
C TYR A 226 -10.21 -9.62 10.18
N ASP A 227 -9.87 -9.16 8.98
CA ASP A 227 -10.83 -8.75 7.96
C ASP A 227 -11.27 -9.90 7.06
N GLY A 228 -10.49 -10.98 7.05
CA GLY A 228 -10.87 -12.23 6.42
C GLY A 228 -12.00 -12.92 7.19
N ILE A 229 -12.83 -13.66 6.47
CA ILE A 229 -13.89 -14.48 7.05
C ILE A 229 -13.23 -15.76 7.55
N GLY A 230 -13.17 -15.96 8.87
CA GLY A 230 -12.67 -17.19 9.48
C GLY A 230 -13.72 -18.29 9.56
N ASP A 231 -13.29 -19.49 9.94
CA ASP A 231 -14.14 -20.68 10.18
C ASP A 231 -15.11 -20.96 9.03
N ILE A 232 -14.62 -20.83 7.79
CA ILE A 232 -15.40 -20.99 6.57
C ILE A 232 -14.76 -22.03 5.68
N THR A 233 -15.57 -22.84 5.01
CA THR A 233 -15.09 -23.79 4.00
C THR A 233 -14.72 -23.07 2.71
N ILE A 234 -13.89 -23.71 1.88
CA ILE A 234 -13.51 -23.17 0.58
C ILE A 234 -14.73 -23.05 -0.35
N GLU A 235 -15.68 -23.99 -0.25
CA GLU A 235 -16.93 -23.97 -1.01
C GLU A 235 -17.82 -22.80 -0.60
N ASP A 236 -17.95 -22.53 0.69
CA ASP A 236 -18.79 -21.43 1.17
C ASP A 236 -18.14 -20.06 0.89
N CYS A 237 -16.80 -19.97 0.92
CA CYS A 237 -16.07 -18.82 0.43
C CYS A 237 -16.38 -18.55 -1.07
N GLY A 238 -16.33 -19.60 -1.89
CA GLY A 238 -16.71 -19.54 -3.30
C GLY A 238 -18.17 -19.14 -3.51
N LYS A 239 -19.11 -19.64 -2.71
CA LYS A 239 -20.53 -19.23 -2.76
C LYS A 239 -20.70 -17.74 -2.42
N ARG A 240 -19.97 -17.22 -1.44
CA ARG A 240 -20.01 -15.79 -1.08
C ARG A 240 -19.54 -14.90 -2.23
N CYS A 241 -18.41 -15.24 -2.86
CA CYS A 241 -17.95 -14.51 -4.04
C CYS A 241 -18.95 -14.64 -5.20
N SER A 242 -19.45 -15.84 -5.46
CA SER A 242 -20.40 -16.11 -6.55
C SER A 242 -21.72 -15.35 -6.41
N SER A 243 -22.16 -15.13 -5.16
CA SER A 243 -23.38 -14.38 -4.84
C SER A 243 -23.19 -12.86 -4.90
N ASN A 244 -21.94 -12.38 -4.94
CA ASN A 244 -21.61 -10.96 -5.01
C ASN A 244 -21.15 -10.60 -6.42
N CYS A 245 -21.94 -9.82 -7.14
CA CYS A 245 -21.62 -9.54 -8.53
C CYS A 245 -20.44 -8.60 -8.77
N ARG A 246 -19.95 -7.91 -7.74
CA ARG A 246 -18.70 -7.13 -7.78
C ARG A 246 -17.47 -7.99 -7.46
N CYS A 247 -17.66 -9.23 -7.02
CA CYS A 247 -16.55 -10.13 -6.76
C CYS A 247 -15.91 -10.62 -8.06
N VAL A 248 -14.60 -10.45 -8.17
CA VAL A 248 -13.77 -10.91 -9.30
C VAL A 248 -12.93 -12.14 -8.96
N GLY A 249 -12.93 -12.55 -7.70
CA GLY A 249 -12.24 -13.74 -7.21
C GLY A 249 -12.19 -13.77 -5.70
N TYR A 250 -11.61 -14.82 -5.15
CA TYR A 250 -11.36 -14.93 -3.72
C TYR A 250 -10.03 -15.60 -3.45
N PHE A 251 -9.47 -15.32 -2.28
CA PHE A 251 -8.26 -15.95 -1.78
C PHE A 251 -8.60 -16.71 -0.50
N TYR A 252 -8.11 -17.93 -0.39
CA TYR A 252 -8.43 -18.83 0.71
C TYR A 252 -7.15 -19.39 1.34
N ASP A 253 -6.95 -19.15 2.62
CA ASP A 253 -5.87 -19.76 3.40
C ASP A 253 -6.32 -21.11 3.94
N THR A 254 -5.73 -22.16 3.37
CA THR A 254 -6.02 -23.56 3.70
C THR A 254 -5.52 -23.97 5.08
N SER A 255 -4.53 -23.26 5.64
CA SER A 255 -3.93 -23.61 6.93
C SER A 255 -4.79 -23.19 8.13
N VAL A 256 -5.56 -22.11 7.97
CA VAL A 256 -6.38 -21.51 9.03
C VAL A 256 -7.86 -21.35 8.66
N SER A 257 -8.29 -21.94 7.55
CA SER A 257 -9.66 -21.90 7.04
C SER A 257 -10.24 -20.48 6.95
N ARG A 258 -9.52 -19.60 6.26
CA ARG A 258 -9.83 -18.17 6.17
C ARG A 258 -9.99 -17.70 4.74
N CYS A 259 -10.98 -16.85 4.49
CA CYS A 259 -11.41 -16.40 3.17
C CYS A 259 -11.35 -14.88 3.03
N TRP A 260 -10.83 -14.38 1.92
CA TRP A 260 -10.91 -12.98 1.52
C TRP A 260 -11.56 -12.83 0.15
N ILE A 261 -12.53 -11.92 0.04
CA ILE A 261 -13.25 -11.64 -1.19
C ILE A 261 -12.54 -10.51 -1.95
N ALA A 262 -12.14 -10.77 -3.18
CA ALA A 262 -11.48 -9.80 -4.02
C ALA A 262 -12.48 -9.08 -4.95
N PHE A 263 -12.43 -7.76 -4.88
CA PHE A 263 -13.18 -6.85 -5.76
C PHE A 263 -12.30 -6.29 -6.90
N ASP A 264 -10.98 -6.29 -6.69
CA ASP A 264 -9.96 -6.16 -7.71
C ASP A 264 -8.87 -7.21 -7.44
N LEU A 265 -8.16 -7.66 -8.47
CA LEU A 265 -7.12 -8.69 -8.34
C LEU A 265 -5.72 -8.13 -8.23
N LYS A 266 -5.41 -7.07 -8.99
CA LYS A 266 -4.25 -6.21 -8.77
C LYS A 266 -2.93 -7.03 -8.78
N THR A 267 -1.90 -6.55 -8.10
CA THR A 267 -0.63 -7.28 -7.94
C THR A 267 -0.79 -8.48 -7.02
N LEU A 268 -0.19 -9.60 -7.41
CA LEU A 268 -0.03 -10.82 -6.62
C LEU A 268 1.46 -11.05 -6.36
N THR A 269 1.86 -11.19 -5.10
CA THR A 269 3.24 -11.56 -4.75
C THR A 269 3.42 -13.04 -5.03
N LYS A 270 4.47 -13.43 -5.76
CA LYS A 270 4.85 -14.83 -5.92
C LYS A 270 5.36 -15.36 -4.59
N GLU A 271 4.80 -16.47 -4.14
CA GLU A 271 5.15 -17.08 -2.87
C GLU A 271 5.08 -18.60 -3.02
N PRO A 272 6.23 -19.25 -3.26
CA PRO A 272 6.31 -20.71 -3.28
C PRO A 272 5.75 -21.31 -1.98
N ASP A 273 5.02 -22.42 -2.10
CA ASP A 273 4.45 -23.15 -0.95
C ASP A 273 3.46 -22.33 -0.08
N SER A 274 2.91 -21.25 -0.64
CA SER A 274 1.87 -20.46 0.03
C SER A 274 0.68 -21.35 0.42
N PRO A 275 0.19 -21.29 1.68
CA PRO A 275 -1.05 -21.95 2.07
C PRO A 275 -2.29 -21.23 1.50
N ILE A 276 -2.10 -20.05 0.90
CA ILE A 276 -3.15 -19.24 0.29
C ILE A 276 -3.29 -19.64 -1.18
N VAL A 277 -4.52 -19.94 -1.55
CA VAL A 277 -4.89 -20.26 -2.93
C VAL A 277 -5.86 -19.20 -3.44
N GLY A 278 -5.58 -18.67 -4.64
CA GLY A 278 -6.47 -17.78 -5.36
C GLY A 278 -7.45 -18.54 -6.24
N PHE A 279 -8.68 -18.05 -6.32
CA PHE A 279 -9.73 -18.54 -7.23
C PHE A 279 -10.26 -17.35 -8.00
N ILE A 280 -9.88 -17.28 -9.28
CA ILE A 280 -10.12 -16.11 -10.11
C ILE A 280 -11.33 -16.36 -10.99
N LYS A 281 -12.29 -15.43 -10.96
CA LYS A 281 -13.54 -15.56 -11.69
C LYS A 281 -13.36 -15.17 -13.14
N VAL A 282 -13.83 -16.01 -14.05
CA VAL A 282 -13.78 -15.80 -15.50
C VAL A 282 -15.12 -16.14 -16.13
N SER A 283 -15.51 -15.40 -17.17
CA SER A 283 -16.73 -15.71 -17.93
C SER A 283 -16.58 -17.00 -18.73
N ASN A 284 -17.64 -17.78 -18.78
CA ASN A 284 -17.72 -18.89 -19.72
C ASN A 284 -17.77 -18.32 -21.15
N LYS A 285 -17.11 -18.99 -22.09
CA LYS A 285 -17.22 -18.68 -23.51
C LYS A 285 -18.58 -19.09 -24.07
#